data_AF-A0A936ZP87-F1
#
_entry.id   AF-A0A936ZP87-F1
#
_cell.length_a   1.000
_cell.length_b   1.000
_cell.length_c   1.000
_cell.angle_alpha   90.00
_cell.angle_beta   90.00
_cell.angle_gamma   90.00
#
_symmetry.space_group_name_H-M   'P 1'
#
loop_
_entity.id
_entity.type
_entity.pdbx_description
1 polymer ?
#
loop_
_entity_poly.entity_id
_entity_poly.type
_entity_poly.pdbx_seq_one_letter_code
_entity_poly.pdbx_strand_id
1 'polypeptide(L)'
;MTARRRRSALRLLVMGVLAAWAVGLAFATLRLQPWQQELTQVLNQLRADELLRSSFTQRDQVHPDWYRQRAMALLSAVERLRDDTSWSLVMPGSWHAFDDLEERAAARIDRAFSQIVVETIRRELDARVASLSGVGRHPVSGEALVGTDCTSPVQLAGPGAASSGAGLEELPAHASMARHLAAVQELDRAIAALRSLQDPDTADPEAMRMLVRYSLHAELSGGALRSLELFHASTALPPSQLQALVERVRWGMWCTVSRGMSTLHAQWLDRHELLAAEDQLARLRPSSLFEPATSPVAFAASVARLKSAHALIERQARLLSRGPHEWMRPGAQELGPAHERLLQQVAATPLLGAEAAERLKVQAQVKHAAFQRRFEAHFARAGSGLVWLPGQQRYALAPERAALGDGLGRLLEQPFMEDRAIEAVRPAALGAPTQLQELLELVQQRRQFLRESLPVFPVTLRPQVSRYVEDRIGQRAFELGTRFLEGAADTGMMGVSAADVAYQRLGQVESTLRETGSPLLARRTRERLERDVLAPLAASYGRPAPLLLPPLRAD
;
A
#
# COMPACT_ATOMS: atom_id res chain seq x y z
N MET A 1 -87.99 46.07 23.91
CA MET A 1 -86.82 45.43 24.57
C MET A 1 -85.88 46.52 25.07
N THR A 2 -85.68 46.59 26.38
CA THR A 2 -85.16 47.77 27.09
C THR A 2 -83.64 47.93 26.96
N ALA A 3 -83.17 49.18 26.83
CA ALA A 3 -81.74 49.56 26.74
C ALA A 3 -80.86 48.97 27.87
N ARG A 4 -81.49 48.59 29.01
CA ARG A 4 -80.86 47.90 30.14
C ARG A 4 -80.36 46.49 29.76
N ARG A 5 -81.12 45.70 28.99
CA ARG A 5 -80.69 44.36 28.52
C ARG A 5 -79.53 44.43 27.53
N ARG A 6 -79.51 45.42 26.63
CA ARG A 6 -78.38 45.65 25.71
C ARG A 6 -77.09 46.03 26.46
N ARG A 7 -77.16 46.90 27.47
CA ARG A 7 -76.00 47.23 28.32
C ARG A 7 -75.50 46.03 29.13
N SER A 8 -76.41 45.20 29.66
CA SER A 8 -76.02 43.98 30.37
C SER A 8 -75.37 42.94 29.45
N ALA A 9 -75.90 42.74 28.25
CA ALA A 9 -75.32 41.85 27.25
C ALA A 9 -73.94 42.33 26.77
N LEU A 10 -73.79 43.64 26.53
CA LEU A 10 -72.49 44.22 26.16
C LEU A 10 -71.46 44.08 27.29
N ARG A 11 -71.87 44.29 28.54
CA ARG A 11 -70.99 44.10 29.72
C ARG A 11 -70.58 42.65 29.89
N LEU A 12 -71.49 41.69 29.69
CA LEU A 12 -71.18 40.26 29.77
C LEU A 12 -70.24 39.82 28.63
N LEU A 13 -70.43 40.36 27.43
CA LEU A 13 -69.55 40.08 26.29
C LEU A 13 -68.15 40.66 26.50
N VAL A 14 -68.07 41.91 26.98
CA VAL A 14 -66.79 42.55 27.35
C VAL A 14 -66.10 41.80 28.48
N MET A 15 -66.82 41.40 29.54
CA MET A 15 -66.23 40.60 30.62
C MET A 15 -65.82 39.21 30.16
N GLY A 16 -66.57 38.57 29.25
CA GLY A 16 -66.21 37.29 28.66
C GLY A 16 -64.93 37.38 27.83
N VAL A 17 -64.80 38.43 27.01
CA VAL A 17 -63.58 38.68 26.22
C VAL A 17 -62.39 38.97 27.14
N LEU A 18 -62.56 39.79 28.19
CA LEU A 18 -61.50 40.09 29.14
C LEU A 18 -61.08 38.85 29.96
N ALA A 19 -62.02 38.00 30.35
CA ALA A 19 -61.73 36.77 31.07
C ALA A 19 -61.02 35.75 30.16
N ALA A 20 -61.48 35.58 28.91
CA ALA A 20 -60.81 34.73 27.94
C ALA A 20 -59.39 35.23 27.62
N TRP A 21 -59.22 36.55 27.53
CA TRP A 21 -57.91 37.18 27.32
C TRP A 21 -56.99 37.04 28.54
N ALA A 22 -57.50 37.20 29.76
CA ALA A 22 -56.75 36.98 30.99
C ALA A 22 -56.32 35.51 31.16
N VAL A 23 -57.18 34.56 30.80
CA VAL A 23 -56.83 33.12 30.75
C VAL A 23 -55.80 32.86 29.68
N GLY A 24 -55.93 33.47 28.50
CA GLY A 24 -54.93 33.42 27.43
C GLY A 24 -53.58 33.96 27.88
N LEU A 25 -53.55 35.08 28.61
CA LEU A 25 -52.34 35.65 29.18
C LEU A 25 -51.74 34.72 30.24
N ALA A 26 -52.53 34.20 31.17
CA ALA A 26 -52.03 33.28 32.20
C ALA A 26 -51.43 32.01 31.57
N PHE A 27 -52.09 31.44 30.57
CA PHE A 27 -51.60 30.29 29.82
C PHE A 27 -50.32 30.61 29.05
N ALA A 28 -50.27 31.76 28.37
CA ALA A 28 -49.06 32.22 27.68
C ALA A 28 -47.91 32.45 28.67
N THR A 29 -48.17 33.03 29.84
CA THR A 29 -47.15 33.31 30.86
C THR A 29 -46.56 32.03 31.45
N LEU A 30 -47.42 31.04 31.76
CA LEU A 30 -46.98 29.73 32.26
C LEU A 30 -46.17 28.96 31.22
N ARG A 31 -46.51 29.10 29.93
CA ARG A 31 -45.78 28.48 28.82
C ARG A 31 -44.49 29.24 28.46
N LEU A 32 -44.44 30.55 28.68
CA LEU A 32 -43.26 31.39 28.42
C LEU A 32 -42.19 31.29 29.50
N GLN A 33 -42.52 30.89 30.73
CA GLN A 33 -41.53 30.87 31.82
C GLN A 33 -40.34 29.91 31.58
N PRO A 34 -40.55 28.65 31.13
CA PRO A 34 -39.44 27.76 30.76
C PRO A 34 -38.65 28.33 29.56
N TRP A 35 -39.37 28.94 28.62
CA TRP A 35 -38.81 29.51 27.39
C TRP A 35 -37.93 30.74 27.65
N GLN A 36 -38.34 31.64 28.55
CA GLN A 36 -37.55 32.79 28.97
C GLN A 36 -36.26 32.35 29.66
N GLN A 37 -36.28 31.28 30.46
CA GLN A 37 -35.08 30.77 31.11
C GLN A 37 -34.08 30.22 30.08
N GLU A 38 -34.54 29.47 29.09
CA GLU A 38 -33.68 28.92 28.03
C GLU A 38 -33.13 30.02 27.11
N LEU A 39 -33.95 30.99 26.69
CA LEU A 39 -33.50 32.13 25.87
C LEU A 39 -32.56 33.07 26.60
N THR A 40 -32.82 33.39 27.87
CA THR A 40 -31.90 34.22 28.66
C THR A 40 -30.60 33.49 28.92
N GLN A 41 -30.60 32.16 29.08
CA GLN A 41 -29.39 31.37 29.19
C GLN A 41 -28.58 31.39 27.88
N VAL A 42 -29.22 31.21 26.72
CA VAL A 42 -28.57 31.29 25.40
C VAL A 42 -28.05 32.70 25.11
N LEU A 43 -28.83 33.75 25.43
CA LEU A 43 -28.43 35.15 25.24
C LEU A 43 -27.32 35.59 26.19
N ASN A 44 -27.35 35.16 27.46
CA ASN A 44 -26.28 35.41 28.41
C ASN A 44 -25.00 34.66 28.01
N GLN A 45 -25.12 33.43 27.48
CA GLN A 45 -24.00 32.73 26.87
C GLN A 45 -23.46 33.49 25.64
N LEU A 46 -24.33 34.00 24.75
CA LEU A 46 -23.90 34.78 23.59
C LEU A 46 -23.16 36.07 24.01
N ARG A 47 -23.62 36.74 25.07
CA ARG A 47 -22.99 37.96 25.59
C ARG A 47 -21.66 37.67 26.29
N ALA A 48 -21.57 36.56 27.01
CA ALA A 48 -20.31 36.07 27.56
C ALA A 48 -19.33 35.71 26.45
N ASP A 49 -19.79 35.06 25.37
CA ASP A 49 -18.97 34.67 24.23
C ASP A 49 -18.41 35.87 23.45
N GLU A 50 -19.19 36.95 23.31
CA GLU A 50 -18.73 38.17 22.64
C GLU A 50 -17.65 38.90 23.46
N LEU A 51 -17.74 38.83 24.79
CA LEU A 51 -16.69 39.28 25.71
C LEU A 51 -15.46 38.36 25.70
N LEU A 52 -15.63 37.05 25.54
CA LEU A 52 -14.50 36.13 25.35
C LEU A 52 -13.81 36.38 23.99
N ARG A 53 -14.56 36.59 22.89
CA ARG A 53 -13.99 36.88 21.57
C ARG A 53 -13.13 38.15 21.54
N SER A 54 -13.55 39.21 22.22
CA SER A 54 -12.74 40.43 22.32
C SER A 54 -11.45 40.24 23.12
N SER A 55 -11.41 39.21 23.99
CA SER A 55 -10.23 38.86 24.77
C SER A 55 -9.25 37.89 24.06
N PHE A 56 -9.72 37.11 23.09
CA PHE A 56 -8.91 36.09 22.37
C PHE A 56 -8.24 36.58 21.08
N THR A 57 -8.42 37.84 20.68
CA THR A 57 -7.66 38.44 19.57
C THR A 57 -6.16 38.53 19.83
N GLN A 58 -5.69 38.25 21.05
CA GLN A 58 -4.28 38.40 21.44
C GLN A 58 -3.52 37.12 21.84
N ARG A 59 -4.18 36.03 22.25
CA ARG A 59 -3.49 34.80 22.66
C ARG A 59 -4.34 33.55 22.37
N ASP A 60 -3.78 32.68 21.54
CA ASP A 60 -4.14 31.29 21.24
C ASP A 60 -5.35 30.96 20.36
N GLN A 61 -5.11 29.99 19.47
CA GLN A 61 -6.03 29.45 18.48
C GLN A 61 -7.18 28.73 19.21
N VAL A 62 -8.38 29.29 19.11
CA VAL A 62 -9.60 28.65 19.61
C VAL A 62 -9.79 27.29 18.91
N HIS A 63 -10.00 26.22 19.70
CA HIS A 63 -10.14 24.84 19.20
C HIS A 63 -11.35 24.73 18.24
N PRO A 64 -11.22 24.11 17.06
CA PRO A 64 -12.30 23.99 16.06
C PRO A 64 -13.60 23.37 16.60
N ASP A 65 -13.49 22.48 17.60
CA ASP A 65 -14.63 21.80 18.23
C ASP A 65 -15.61 22.75 18.92
N TRP A 66 -15.10 23.87 19.45
CA TRP A 66 -15.92 24.89 20.10
C TRP A 66 -16.86 25.59 19.09
N TYR A 67 -16.35 25.92 17.89
CA TYR A 67 -17.15 26.54 16.84
C TYR A 67 -18.23 25.57 16.32
N ARG A 68 -17.91 24.28 16.18
CA ARG A 68 -18.87 23.24 15.78
C ARG A 68 -20.02 23.08 16.77
N GLN A 69 -19.71 22.97 18.06
CA GLN A 69 -20.74 22.87 19.11
C GLN A 69 -21.64 24.12 19.13
N ARG A 70 -21.07 25.31 18.92
CA ARG A 70 -21.83 26.57 18.94
C ARG A 70 -22.72 26.74 17.72
N ALA A 71 -22.24 26.37 16.53
CA ALA A 71 -23.05 26.37 15.31
C ALA A 71 -24.25 25.43 15.45
N MET A 72 -24.06 24.25 16.05
CA MET A 72 -25.15 23.30 16.30
C MET A 72 -26.19 23.79 17.31
N ALA A 73 -25.75 24.43 18.40
CA ALA A 73 -26.66 25.03 19.37
C ALA A 73 -27.52 26.14 18.73
N LEU A 74 -26.95 26.95 17.83
CA LEU A 74 -27.69 27.99 17.11
C LEU A 74 -28.66 27.40 16.08
N LEU A 75 -28.23 26.41 15.30
CA LEU A 75 -29.07 25.73 14.31
C LEU A 75 -30.30 25.08 14.97
N SER A 76 -30.10 24.35 16.06
CA SER A 76 -31.20 23.71 16.80
C SER A 76 -32.13 24.70 17.51
N ALA A 77 -31.59 25.80 18.06
CA ALA A 77 -32.40 26.84 18.69
C ALA A 77 -33.31 27.54 17.67
N VAL A 78 -32.79 27.84 16.47
CA VAL A 78 -33.54 28.46 15.37
C VAL A 78 -34.67 27.56 14.86
N GLU A 79 -34.44 26.25 14.74
CA GLU A 79 -35.48 25.32 14.28
C GLU A 79 -36.64 25.21 15.28
N ARG A 80 -36.36 25.21 16.59
CA ARG A 80 -37.38 25.16 17.66
C ARG A 80 -38.24 26.43 17.77
N LEU A 81 -37.74 27.58 17.31
CA LEU A 81 -38.39 28.89 17.43
C LEU A 81 -39.69 29.01 16.61
N ARG A 82 -39.92 28.20 15.56
CA ARG A 82 -41.10 28.29 14.68
C ARG A 82 -42.27 27.39 15.10
N ASP A 83 -42.02 26.34 15.88
CA ASP A 83 -43.09 25.43 16.32
C ASP A 83 -44.03 26.08 17.36
N ASP A 84 -43.60 27.18 17.99
CA ASP A 84 -44.32 27.79 19.11
C ASP A 84 -45.03 29.12 18.81
N THR A 85 -44.99 29.70 17.60
CA THR A 85 -45.45 31.10 17.31
C THR A 85 -46.93 31.43 17.59
N SER A 86 -47.74 30.47 18.05
CA SER A 86 -49.15 30.65 18.42
C SER A 86 -49.42 31.65 19.56
N TRP A 87 -48.41 32.02 20.37
CA TRP A 87 -48.58 32.92 21.53
C TRP A 87 -48.49 34.43 21.20
N SER A 88 -47.99 34.82 20.01
CA SER A 88 -47.83 36.23 19.62
C SER A 88 -49.15 36.98 19.45
N LEU A 89 -50.26 36.25 19.24
CA LEU A 89 -51.63 36.80 19.18
C LEU A 89 -52.14 37.32 20.53
N VAL A 90 -51.58 36.83 21.64
CA VAL A 90 -52.11 37.08 22.99
C VAL A 90 -51.26 38.06 23.80
N MET A 91 -50.01 38.29 23.40
CA MET A 91 -49.13 39.28 24.04
C MET A 91 -49.16 40.63 23.31
N PRO A 92 -49.66 41.71 23.94
CA PRO A 92 -49.65 43.04 23.33
C PRO A 92 -48.22 43.61 23.16
N GLY A 93 -47.24 43.11 23.91
CA GLY A 93 -45.83 43.48 23.77
C GLY A 93 -45.11 42.87 22.56
N SER A 94 -45.73 41.93 21.84
CA SER A 94 -45.22 41.41 20.56
C SER A 94 -45.87 42.07 19.35
N TRP A 95 -46.68 43.11 19.55
CA TRP A 95 -47.31 43.84 18.46
C TRP A 95 -46.42 44.99 18.01
N HIS A 96 -46.23 45.10 16.69
CA HIS A 96 -45.38 46.10 16.04
C HIS A 96 -45.69 47.54 16.43
N ALA A 97 -46.91 47.83 16.91
CA ALA A 97 -47.29 49.16 17.38
C ALA A 97 -46.68 49.56 18.73
N PHE A 98 -46.14 48.62 19.51
CA PHE A 98 -45.71 48.85 20.88
C PHE A 98 -44.24 48.46 21.15
N ASP A 99 -43.67 47.47 20.47
CA ASP A 99 -42.26 47.08 20.64
C ASP A 99 -41.70 46.30 19.43
N ASP A 100 -40.52 46.69 18.95
CA ASP A 100 -39.77 46.02 17.87
C ASP A 100 -38.89 44.88 18.43
N LEU A 101 -39.33 44.22 19.50
CA LEU A 101 -38.53 43.22 20.19
C LEU A 101 -38.31 41.98 19.32
N GLU A 102 -39.32 41.58 18.55
CA GLU A 102 -39.24 40.47 17.59
C GLU A 102 -38.29 40.80 16.44
N GLU A 103 -38.36 42.02 15.91
CA GLU A 103 -37.49 42.47 14.81
C GLU A 103 -36.03 42.62 15.26
N ARG A 104 -35.78 43.13 16.48
CA ARG A 104 -34.44 43.20 17.08
C ARG A 104 -33.88 41.83 17.43
N ALA A 105 -34.72 40.90 17.89
CA ALA A 105 -34.33 39.52 18.16
C ALA A 105 -33.98 38.80 16.85
N ALA A 106 -34.82 38.91 15.82
CA ALA A 106 -34.56 38.38 14.48
C ALA A 106 -33.25 38.94 13.91
N ALA A 107 -33.07 40.26 13.87
CA ALA A 107 -31.86 40.91 13.36
C ALA A 107 -30.58 40.56 14.16
N ARG A 108 -30.70 40.13 15.41
CA ARG A 108 -29.57 39.65 16.22
C ARG A 108 -29.28 38.17 15.96
N ILE A 109 -30.31 37.35 15.78
CA ILE A 109 -30.19 35.94 15.38
C ILE A 109 -29.58 35.85 13.98
N ASP A 110 -30.02 36.66 13.02
CA ASP A 110 -29.49 36.71 11.65
C ASP A 110 -27.99 37.01 11.63
N ARG A 111 -27.56 38.03 12.39
CA ARG A 111 -26.15 38.40 12.52
C ARG A 111 -25.33 37.29 13.17
N ALA A 112 -25.83 36.68 14.25
CA ALA A 112 -25.15 35.57 14.92
C ALA A 112 -25.08 34.32 14.02
N PHE A 113 -26.12 34.03 13.25
CA PHE A 113 -26.18 32.93 12.32
C PHE A 113 -25.14 33.10 11.20
N SER A 114 -25.12 34.27 10.55
CA SER A 114 -24.14 34.62 9.51
C SER A 114 -22.70 34.48 10.02
N GLN A 115 -22.38 35.13 11.14
CA GLN A 115 -21.02 35.19 11.66
C GLN A 115 -20.51 33.86 12.21
N ILE A 116 -21.41 33.00 12.71
CA ILE A 116 -21.03 31.78 13.41
C ILE A 116 -21.21 30.57 12.51
N VAL A 117 -22.40 30.36 11.93
CA VAL A 117 -22.71 29.15 11.16
C VAL A 117 -22.04 29.18 9.79
N VAL A 118 -22.23 30.26 9.02
CA VAL A 118 -21.68 30.35 7.64
C VAL A 118 -20.16 30.34 7.64
N GLU A 119 -19.53 31.11 8.53
CA GLU A 119 -18.06 31.14 8.65
C GLU A 119 -17.50 29.81 9.18
N THR A 120 -18.19 29.12 10.09
CA THR A 120 -17.76 27.78 10.54
C THR A 120 -17.84 26.76 9.41
N ILE A 121 -18.93 26.74 8.64
CA ILE A 121 -19.06 25.87 7.48
C ILE A 121 -17.93 26.12 6.48
N ARG A 122 -17.63 27.41 6.18
CA ARG A 122 -16.52 27.79 5.29
C ARG A 122 -15.19 27.26 5.79
N ARG A 123 -14.86 27.50 7.07
CA ARG A 123 -13.61 27.06 7.70
C ARG A 123 -13.48 25.54 7.73
N GLU A 124 -14.55 24.81 8.03
CA GLU A 124 -14.54 23.34 8.03
C GLU A 124 -14.38 22.78 6.60
N LEU A 125 -14.98 23.41 5.59
CA LEU A 125 -14.76 23.05 4.18
C LEU A 125 -13.30 23.29 3.76
N ASP A 126 -12.72 24.45 4.06
CA ASP A 126 -11.30 24.74 3.78
C ASP A 126 -10.36 23.77 4.55
N ALA A 127 -10.68 23.45 5.81
CA ALA A 127 -9.94 22.46 6.58
C ALA A 127 -10.02 21.06 5.95
N ARG A 128 -11.19 20.68 5.43
CA ARG A 128 -11.38 19.41 4.73
C ARG A 128 -10.60 19.37 3.43
N VAL A 129 -10.61 20.45 2.65
CA VAL A 129 -9.81 20.61 1.43
C VAL A 129 -8.32 20.45 1.74
N ALA A 130 -7.82 21.12 2.77
CA ALA A 130 -6.43 20.98 3.20
C ALA A 130 -6.10 19.54 3.64
N SER A 131 -7.00 18.86 4.36
CA SER A 131 -6.80 17.47 4.78
C SER A 131 -6.79 16.49 3.61
N LEU A 132 -7.65 16.70 2.61
CA LEU A 132 -7.78 15.84 1.45
C LEU A 132 -6.68 16.08 0.41
N SER A 133 -6.18 17.32 0.30
CA SER A 133 -5.13 17.65 -0.66
C SER A 133 -3.71 17.59 -0.08
N GLY A 134 -3.58 17.63 1.25
CA GLY A 134 -2.31 17.84 1.93
C GLY A 134 -1.63 19.16 1.60
N VAL A 135 -2.37 20.13 1.04
CA VAL A 135 -1.89 21.48 0.74
C VAL A 135 -1.80 22.27 2.05
N GLY A 136 -0.75 23.10 2.18
CA GLY A 136 -0.55 23.94 3.36
C GLY A 136 -1.72 24.90 3.61
N ARG A 137 -1.97 25.25 4.87
CA ARG A 137 -2.98 26.27 5.24
C ARG A 137 -2.31 27.59 5.56
N HIS A 138 -2.96 28.69 5.19
CA HIS A 138 -2.53 30.01 5.61
C HIS A 138 -2.72 30.15 7.14
N PRO A 139 -1.71 30.61 7.90
CA PRO A 139 -1.73 30.58 9.38
C PRO A 139 -2.79 31.48 10.01
N VAL A 140 -3.20 32.54 9.31
CA VAL A 140 -4.19 33.53 9.82
C VAL A 140 -5.62 33.27 9.29
N SER A 141 -5.79 33.03 7.98
CA SER A 141 -7.12 32.85 7.37
C SER A 141 -7.60 31.40 7.38
N GLY A 142 -6.71 30.41 7.56
CA GLY A 142 -7.05 28.99 7.51
C GLY A 142 -7.29 28.43 6.10
N GLU A 143 -7.23 29.28 5.07
CA GLU A 143 -7.47 28.90 3.67
C GLU A 143 -6.35 28.03 3.10
N ALA A 144 -6.69 27.12 2.19
CA ALA A 144 -5.71 26.31 1.48
C ALA A 144 -4.84 27.17 0.55
N LEU A 145 -3.51 27.01 0.64
CA LEU A 145 -2.53 27.76 -0.14
C LEU A 145 -2.38 27.20 -1.56
N VAL A 146 -2.95 27.89 -2.55
CA VAL A 146 -2.78 27.56 -3.97
C VAL A 146 -1.30 27.67 -4.35
N GLY A 147 -0.78 26.68 -5.09
CA GLY A 147 0.60 26.68 -5.61
C GLY A 147 1.64 26.06 -4.67
N THR A 148 1.26 25.58 -3.49
CA THR A 148 2.17 24.81 -2.60
C THR A 148 2.15 23.31 -2.94
N ASP A 149 3.16 22.55 -2.51
CA ASP A 149 3.21 21.11 -2.79
C ASP A 149 1.99 20.37 -2.20
N CYS A 150 1.22 19.69 -3.05
CA CYS A 150 0.16 18.77 -2.62
C CYS A 150 0.73 17.39 -2.26
N THR A 151 0.03 16.63 -1.42
CA THR A 151 0.49 15.33 -0.93
C THR A 151 -0.22 14.19 -1.65
N SER A 152 0.46 13.08 -1.95
CA SER A 152 -0.19 11.91 -2.58
C SER A 152 -1.19 11.24 -1.62
N PRO A 153 -2.33 10.69 -2.10
CA PRO A 153 -3.28 9.95 -1.26
C PRO A 153 -2.63 8.86 -0.40
N VAL A 154 -1.62 8.16 -0.94
CA VAL A 154 -0.89 7.12 -0.22
C VAL A 154 -0.17 7.67 1.00
N GLN A 155 0.40 8.87 0.88
CA GLN A 155 1.10 9.54 1.98
C GLN A 155 0.09 10.08 3.02
N LEU A 156 -1.08 10.55 2.57
CA LEU A 156 -2.17 10.98 3.44
C LEU A 156 -2.77 9.81 4.26
N ALA A 157 -2.82 8.61 3.68
CA ALA A 157 -3.31 7.41 4.36
C ALA A 157 -2.35 6.89 5.45
N GLY A 158 -1.15 7.47 5.61
CA GLY A 158 -0.13 7.02 6.55
C GLY A 158 0.64 5.78 6.07
N PRO A 159 1.64 5.31 6.85
CA PRO A 159 2.42 4.12 6.51
C PRO A 159 1.54 2.87 6.61
N GLY A 160 0.83 2.55 5.53
CA GLY A 160 0.19 1.25 5.34
C GLY A 160 1.24 0.19 4.99
N ALA A 161 0.99 -1.05 5.43
CA ALA A 161 1.84 -2.19 5.09
C ALA A 161 2.06 -2.27 3.57
N ALA A 162 3.31 -2.38 3.14
CA ALA A 162 3.65 -2.58 1.74
C ALA A 162 3.12 -3.95 1.29
N SER A 163 1.98 -3.97 0.61
CA SER A 163 1.52 -5.17 -0.10
C SER A 163 2.14 -5.22 -1.48
N SER A 164 2.96 -6.25 -1.70
CA SER A 164 3.46 -6.65 -3.02
C SER A 164 2.33 -7.39 -3.77
N GLY A 165 1.43 -6.61 -4.35
CA GLY A 165 0.41 -7.08 -5.28
C GLY A 165 0.94 -7.13 -6.71
N ALA A 166 0.61 -8.18 -7.46
CA ALA A 166 0.97 -8.28 -8.88
C ALA A 166 -0.08 -7.59 -9.77
N GLY A 167 -1.35 -7.62 -9.33
CA GLY A 167 -2.45 -6.93 -9.99
C GLY A 167 -2.59 -5.48 -9.52
N LEU A 168 -3.08 -4.60 -10.41
CA LEU A 168 -3.32 -3.19 -10.11
C LEU A 168 -4.18 -2.99 -8.85
N GLU A 169 -5.24 -3.79 -8.68
CA GLU A 169 -6.17 -3.67 -7.56
C GLU A 169 -5.57 -4.06 -6.20
N GLU A 170 -4.56 -4.94 -6.20
CA GLU A 170 -3.86 -5.40 -4.99
C GLU A 170 -2.85 -4.36 -4.47
N LEU A 171 -2.56 -3.32 -5.27
CA LEU A 171 -1.62 -2.28 -4.89
C LEU A 171 -2.23 -1.35 -3.84
N PRO A 172 -1.48 -1.00 -2.77
CA PRO A 172 -1.97 -0.09 -1.76
C PRO A 172 -2.23 1.32 -2.33
N ALA A 173 -1.50 1.71 -3.38
CA ALA A 173 -1.76 2.95 -4.11
C ALA A 173 -3.11 2.97 -4.81
N HIS A 174 -3.58 1.83 -5.35
CA HIS A 174 -4.89 1.75 -5.98
C HIS A 174 -6.00 1.89 -4.95
N ALA A 175 -5.92 1.13 -3.85
CA ALA A 175 -6.89 1.22 -2.76
C ALA A 175 -6.92 2.62 -2.11
N SER A 176 -5.76 3.27 -1.97
CA SER A 176 -5.69 4.64 -1.48
C SER A 176 -6.29 5.65 -2.46
N MET A 177 -6.08 5.46 -3.76
CA MET A 177 -6.66 6.31 -4.80
C MET A 177 -8.18 6.19 -4.84
N ALA A 178 -8.70 4.97 -4.85
CA ALA A 178 -10.15 4.71 -4.87
C ALA A 178 -10.86 5.34 -3.64
N ARG A 179 -10.28 5.18 -2.43
CA ARG A 179 -10.81 5.84 -1.22
C ARG A 179 -10.75 7.36 -1.30
N HIS A 180 -9.67 7.91 -1.86
CA HIS A 180 -9.54 9.34 -2.04
C HIS A 180 -10.58 9.88 -3.03
N LEU A 181 -10.75 9.25 -4.19
CA LEU A 181 -11.77 9.65 -5.17
C LEU A 181 -13.19 9.62 -4.58
N ALA A 182 -13.51 8.60 -3.76
CA ALA A 182 -14.79 8.57 -3.05
C ALA A 182 -14.96 9.78 -2.11
N ALA A 183 -13.91 10.15 -1.35
CA ALA A 183 -13.93 11.34 -0.49
C ALA A 183 -14.04 12.65 -1.29
N VAL A 184 -13.42 12.73 -2.47
CA VAL A 184 -13.57 13.89 -3.38
C VAL A 184 -14.99 13.98 -3.92
N GLN A 185 -15.65 12.87 -4.23
CA GLN A 185 -17.05 12.86 -4.65
C GLN A 185 -18.00 13.32 -3.53
N GLU A 186 -17.71 12.98 -2.27
CA GLU A 186 -18.47 13.52 -1.13
C GLU A 186 -18.28 15.03 -0.98
N LEU A 187 -17.05 15.52 -1.14
CA LEU A 187 -16.75 16.96 -1.15
C LEU A 187 -17.46 17.68 -2.31
N ASP A 188 -17.47 17.09 -3.50
CA ASP A 188 -18.15 17.62 -4.69
C ASP A 188 -19.65 17.81 -4.42
N ARG A 189 -20.32 16.80 -3.85
CA ARG A 189 -21.73 16.90 -3.44
C ARG A 189 -21.96 17.99 -2.40
N ALA A 190 -21.06 18.14 -1.43
CA ALA A 190 -21.17 19.21 -0.42
C ALA A 190 -21.00 20.61 -1.03
N ILE A 191 -20.11 20.78 -2.01
CA ILE A 191 -19.94 22.05 -2.73
C ILE A 191 -21.13 22.33 -3.65
N ALA A 192 -21.69 21.30 -4.30
CA ALA A 192 -22.91 21.42 -5.09
C ALA A 192 -24.10 21.84 -4.21
N ALA A 193 -24.23 21.26 -3.02
CA ALA A 193 -25.22 21.67 -2.02
C ALA A 193 -24.99 23.11 -1.55
N LEU A 194 -23.75 23.52 -1.31
CA LEU A 194 -23.45 24.91 -0.96
C LEU A 194 -23.85 25.88 -2.09
N ARG A 195 -23.59 25.52 -3.35
CA ARG A 195 -24.00 26.30 -4.54
C ARG A 195 -25.51 26.41 -4.65
N SER A 196 -26.23 25.31 -4.50
CA SER A 196 -27.70 25.33 -4.62
C SER A 196 -28.34 26.17 -3.52
N LEU A 197 -27.74 26.20 -2.32
CA LEU A 197 -28.17 27.07 -1.23
C LEU A 197 -27.87 28.55 -1.45
N GLN A 198 -27.02 28.92 -2.42
CA GLN A 198 -26.80 30.33 -2.77
C GLN A 198 -27.85 30.88 -3.72
N ASP A 199 -28.41 30.03 -4.57
CA ASP A 199 -29.42 30.42 -5.56
C ASP A 199 -30.82 30.10 -5.02
N PRO A 200 -31.65 31.11 -4.70
CA PRO A 200 -32.98 30.90 -4.13
C PRO A 200 -33.89 30.06 -5.02
N ASP A 201 -33.66 30.00 -6.34
CA ASP A 201 -34.47 29.20 -7.27
C ASP A 201 -34.12 27.70 -7.22
N THR A 202 -32.95 27.34 -6.69
CA THR A 202 -32.47 25.94 -6.59
C THR A 202 -32.28 25.46 -5.14
N ALA A 203 -32.65 26.31 -4.18
CA ALA A 203 -32.46 26.08 -2.76
C ALA A 203 -33.40 25.00 -2.22
N ASP A 204 -32.80 23.91 -1.70
CA ASP A 204 -33.52 22.78 -1.12
C ASP A 204 -33.12 22.59 0.35
N PRO A 205 -34.08 22.44 1.29
CA PRO A 205 -33.83 21.95 2.64
C PRO A 205 -32.91 20.71 2.73
N GLU A 206 -32.95 19.79 1.77
CA GLU A 206 -32.06 18.62 1.75
C GLU A 206 -30.59 19.00 1.53
N ALA A 207 -30.31 20.00 0.69
CA ALA A 207 -28.97 20.53 0.49
C ALA A 207 -28.39 21.13 1.78
N MET A 208 -29.21 21.80 2.58
CA MET A 208 -28.80 22.32 3.90
C MET A 208 -28.44 21.20 4.86
N ARG A 209 -29.26 20.14 4.94
CA ARG A 209 -28.95 18.96 5.78
C ARG A 209 -27.66 18.28 5.33
N MET A 210 -27.46 18.13 4.02
CA MET A 210 -26.23 17.54 3.47
C MET A 210 -24.99 18.36 3.85
N LEU A 211 -25.06 19.68 3.70
CA LEU A 211 -23.96 20.58 4.02
C LEU A 211 -23.61 20.55 5.52
N VAL A 212 -24.62 20.59 6.40
CA VAL A 212 -24.41 20.48 7.85
C VAL A 212 -23.86 19.12 8.25
N ARG A 213 -24.37 18.02 7.67
CA ARG A 213 -23.85 16.67 7.92
C ARG A 213 -22.39 16.53 7.51
N TYR A 214 -22.03 17.09 6.34
CA TYR A 214 -20.67 16.99 5.82
C TYR A 214 -19.66 17.87 6.57
N SER A 215 -20.03 19.12 6.88
CA SER A 215 -19.12 20.09 7.51
C SER A 215 -19.09 19.97 9.04
N LEU A 216 -20.26 19.89 9.68
CA LEU A 216 -20.41 19.92 11.14
C LEU A 216 -20.58 18.52 11.75
N HIS A 217 -20.66 17.46 10.94
CA HIS A 217 -20.84 16.07 11.39
C HIS A 217 -22.08 15.87 12.26
N ALA A 218 -23.16 16.57 11.92
CA ALA A 218 -24.39 16.57 12.70
C ALA A 218 -25.64 16.52 11.82
N GLU A 219 -26.75 16.10 12.42
CA GLU A 219 -28.06 16.05 11.77
C GLU A 219 -28.94 17.20 12.26
N LEU A 220 -29.58 17.91 11.32
CA LEU A 220 -30.59 18.91 11.63
C LEU A 220 -31.92 18.20 11.95
N SER A 221 -32.52 18.54 13.09
CA SER A 221 -33.79 17.96 13.51
C SER A 221 -34.95 18.82 12.99
N GLY A 222 -35.49 18.47 11.83
CA GLY A 222 -36.71 19.08 11.31
C GLY A 222 -36.65 19.44 9.81
N GLY A 223 -37.49 20.41 9.43
CA GLY A 223 -37.70 20.80 8.03
C GLY A 223 -36.57 21.62 7.39
N ALA A 224 -35.56 22.10 8.13
CA ALA A 224 -34.45 22.97 7.69
C ALA A 224 -34.83 24.29 6.97
N LEU A 225 -36.13 24.57 6.77
CA LEU A 225 -36.65 25.75 6.06
C LEU A 225 -36.22 27.08 6.70
N ARG A 226 -36.18 27.19 8.04
CA ARG A 226 -35.79 28.45 8.68
C ARG A 226 -34.28 28.70 8.64
N SER A 227 -33.48 27.64 8.78
CA SER A 227 -32.04 27.73 8.58
C SER A 227 -31.71 28.14 7.15
N LEU A 228 -32.52 27.69 6.18
CA LEU A 228 -32.44 28.11 4.78
C LEU A 228 -32.80 29.60 4.59
N GLU A 229 -33.94 30.04 5.13
CA GLU A 229 -34.36 31.45 5.12
C GLU A 229 -33.27 32.37 5.71
N LEU A 230 -32.68 31.98 6.84
CA LEU A 230 -31.59 32.71 7.49
C LEU A 230 -30.30 32.69 6.67
N PHE A 231 -29.99 31.57 6.02
CA PHE A 231 -28.82 31.46 5.16
C PHE A 231 -28.91 32.43 3.98
N HIS A 232 -30.08 32.57 3.35
CA HIS A 232 -30.31 33.56 2.30
C HIS A 232 -30.29 35.01 2.84
N ALA A 233 -30.98 35.27 3.95
CA ALA A 233 -31.01 36.59 4.58
C ALA A 233 -29.61 37.09 4.97
N SER A 234 -28.72 36.15 5.32
CA SER A 234 -27.36 36.45 5.77
C SER A 234 -26.35 36.81 4.66
N THR A 235 -26.77 36.92 3.39
CA THR A 235 -25.87 37.02 2.23
C THR A 235 -24.77 35.94 2.30
N ALA A 236 -25.18 34.68 2.16
CA ALA A 236 -24.24 33.56 2.02
C ALA A 236 -23.14 33.91 1.00
N LEU A 237 -21.88 33.56 1.33
CA LEU A 237 -20.64 33.91 0.63
C LEU A 237 -20.82 34.65 -0.72
N PRO A 238 -20.30 35.88 -0.89
CA PRO A 238 -20.34 36.59 -2.16
C PRO A 238 -19.96 35.68 -3.34
N PRO A 239 -20.64 35.77 -4.50
CA PRO A 239 -20.40 34.85 -5.63
C PRO A 239 -18.92 34.75 -6.03
N SER A 240 -18.18 35.86 -5.95
CA SER A 240 -16.74 35.92 -6.20
C SER A 240 -15.92 35.10 -5.20
N GLN A 241 -16.30 35.10 -3.92
CA GLN A 241 -15.63 34.31 -2.88
C GLN A 241 -15.95 32.82 -3.00
N LEU A 242 -17.19 32.46 -3.34
CA LEU A 242 -17.53 31.07 -3.62
C LEU A 242 -16.77 30.55 -4.84
N GLN A 243 -16.71 31.35 -5.91
CA GLN A 243 -15.94 30.97 -7.11
C GLN A 243 -14.45 30.80 -6.77
N ALA A 244 -13.87 31.72 -5.99
CA ALA A 244 -12.49 31.57 -5.52
C ALA A 244 -12.29 30.28 -4.69
N LEU A 245 -13.20 29.96 -3.76
CA LEU A 245 -13.16 28.71 -2.99
C LEU A 245 -13.17 27.50 -3.90
N VAL A 246 -14.12 27.42 -4.83
CA VAL A 246 -14.25 26.34 -5.81
C VAL A 246 -12.95 26.15 -6.59
N GLU A 247 -12.36 27.24 -7.08
CA GLU A 247 -11.12 27.18 -7.86
C GLU A 247 -9.95 26.62 -7.04
N ARG A 248 -9.84 27.04 -5.77
CA ARG A 248 -8.85 26.47 -4.85
C ARG A 248 -9.07 24.99 -4.60
N VAL A 249 -10.33 24.58 -4.37
CA VAL A 249 -10.67 23.16 -4.17
C VAL A 249 -10.32 22.36 -5.42
N ARG A 250 -10.77 22.81 -6.60
CA ARG A 250 -10.50 22.16 -7.88
C ARG A 250 -9.01 21.96 -8.10
N TRP A 251 -8.22 23.01 -7.89
CA TRP A 251 -6.76 22.95 -8.03
C TRP A 251 -6.14 21.96 -7.03
N GLY A 252 -6.51 22.01 -5.74
CA GLY A 252 -5.97 21.14 -4.70
C GLY A 252 -6.31 19.65 -4.92
N MET A 253 -7.55 19.37 -5.34
CA MET A 253 -8.00 18.01 -5.66
C MET A 253 -7.28 17.49 -6.91
N TRP A 254 -7.20 18.29 -7.98
CA TRP A 254 -6.47 17.92 -9.19
C TRP A 254 -5.00 17.61 -8.91
N CYS A 255 -4.31 18.47 -8.16
CA CYS A 255 -2.90 18.27 -7.82
C CYS A 255 -2.69 16.91 -7.11
N THR A 256 -3.54 16.62 -6.14
CA THR A 256 -3.47 15.41 -5.32
C THR A 256 -3.77 14.14 -6.12
N VAL A 257 -4.83 14.16 -6.92
CA VAL A 257 -5.20 13.06 -7.83
C VAL A 257 -4.08 12.82 -8.85
N SER A 258 -3.53 13.87 -9.45
CA SER A 258 -2.42 13.78 -10.40
C SER A 258 -1.17 13.17 -9.78
N ARG A 259 -0.80 13.59 -8.56
CA ARG A 259 0.35 13.04 -7.82
C ARG A 259 0.10 11.59 -7.40
N GLY A 260 -1.11 11.26 -6.97
CA GLY A 260 -1.49 9.91 -6.61
C GLY A 260 -1.49 8.96 -7.81
N MET A 261 -2.02 9.38 -8.96
CA MET A 261 -1.98 8.59 -10.20
C MET A 261 -0.55 8.40 -10.69
N SER A 262 0.27 9.45 -10.64
CA SER A 262 1.71 9.35 -10.94
C SER A 262 2.42 8.35 -10.01
N THR A 263 2.06 8.34 -8.72
CA THR A 263 2.61 7.38 -7.75
C THR A 263 2.17 5.95 -8.08
N LEU A 264 0.89 5.76 -8.41
CA LEU A 264 0.32 4.48 -8.82
C LEU A 264 1.01 3.95 -10.07
N HIS A 265 1.14 4.77 -11.12
CA HIS A 265 1.84 4.41 -12.37
C HIS A 265 3.32 4.12 -12.13
N ALA A 266 4.01 4.88 -11.27
CA ALA A 266 5.40 4.62 -10.94
C ALA A 266 5.61 3.32 -10.15
N GLN A 267 4.64 2.91 -9.31
CA GLN A 267 4.69 1.61 -8.63
C GLN A 267 4.39 0.48 -9.61
N TRP A 268 3.32 0.63 -10.38
CA TRP A 268 2.81 -0.44 -11.23
C TRP A 268 3.62 -0.63 -12.51
N LEU A 269 3.96 0.43 -13.23
CA LEU A 269 4.62 0.36 -14.54
C LEU A 269 6.15 0.51 -14.40
N ASP A 270 6.63 1.53 -13.69
CA ASP A 270 8.08 1.79 -13.62
C ASP A 270 8.81 0.76 -12.73
N ARG A 271 8.21 0.41 -11.58
CA ARG A 271 8.74 -0.54 -10.59
C ARG A 271 8.05 -1.91 -10.63
N HIS A 272 7.54 -2.30 -11.79
CA HIS A 272 6.84 -3.58 -11.96
C HIS A 272 7.68 -4.77 -11.46
N GLU A 273 7.12 -5.57 -10.55
CA GLU A 273 7.90 -6.60 -9.85
C GLU A 273 8.44 -7.70 -10.78
N LEU A 274 7.70 -8.04 -11.85
CA LEU A 274 8.14 -9.04 -12.82
C LEU A 274 9.40 -8.59 -13.57
N LEU A 275 9.44 -7.31 -13.98
CA LEU A 275 10.61 -6.73 -14.66
C LEU A 275 11.77 -6.61 -13.69
N ALA A 276 11.51 -6.20 -12.44
CA ALA A 276 12.55 -6.15 -11.41
C ALA A 276 13.15 -7.53 -11.12
N ALA A 277 12.34 -8.59 -11.08
CA ALA A 277 12.83 -9.96 -10.92
C ALA A 277 13.66 -10.42 -12.13
N GLU A 278 13.25 -10.07 -13.35
CA GLU A 278 14.00 -10.37 -14.57
C GLU A 278 15.32 -9.60 -14.64
N ASP A 279 15.32 -8.31 -14.29
CA ASP A 279 16.54 -7.49 -14.20
C ASP A 279 17.55 -8.10 -13.21
N GLN A 280 17.07 -8.60 -12.07
CA GLN A 280 17.91 -9.29 -11.08
C GLN A 280 18.44 -10.61 -11.63
N LEU A 281 17.59 -11.40 -12.30
CA LEU A 281 18.00 -12.68 -12.90
C LEU A 281 19.03 -12.49 -14.01
N ALA A 282 18.86 -11.47 -14.86
CA ALA A 282 19.81 -11.11 -15.92
C ALA A 282 21.18 -10.72 -15.35
N ARG A 283 21.23 -10.04 -14.19
CA ARG A 283 22.49 -9.70 -13.48
C ARG A 283 23.23 -10.93 -12.96
N LEU A 284 22.51 -12.01 -12.63
CA LEU A 284 23.14 -13.28 -12.24
C LEU A 284 23.82 -14.00 -13.41
N ARG A 285 23.69 -13.50 -14.65
CA ARG A 285 24.25 -14.05 -15.89
C ARG A 285 23.98 -15.55 -16.00
N PRO A 286 22.80 -15.96 -16.51
CA PRO A 286 22.36 -17.36 -16.53
C PRO A 286 23.38 -18.37 -17.09
N SER A 287 24.23 -17.94 -18.03
CA SER A 287 25.33 -18.74 -18.60
C SER A 287 26.46 -19.07 -17.64
N SER A 288 26.57 -18.35 -16.51
CA SER A 288 27.61 -18.50 -15.47
C SER A 288 27.07 -19.09 -14.17
N LEU A 289 25.83 -19.58 -14.18
CA LEU A 289 25.20 -20.16 -12.97
C LEU A 289 25.94 -21.42 -12.50
N PHE A 290 26.43 -22.23 -13.43
CA PHE A 290 27.07 -23.53 -13.16
C PHE A 290 28.59 -23.49 -13.35
N GLU A 291 29.22 -22.34 -13.12
CA GLU A 291 30.69 -22.25 -13.12
C GLU A 291 31.27 -23.03 -11.93
N PRO A 292 32.26 -23.92 -12.17
CA PRO A 292 32.84 -24.72 -11.10
C PRO A 292 33.62 -23.83 -10.12
N ALA A 293 33.40 -24.07 -8.83
CA ALA A 293 34.11 -23.36 -7.77
C ALA A 293 35.50 -23.96 -7.55
N THR A 294 36.51 -23.10 -7.43
CA THR A 294 37.90 -23.51 -7.19
C THR A 294 38.26 -23.56 -5.70
N SER A 295 37.41 -23.00 -4.83
CA SER A 295 37.60 -22.96 -3.38
C SER A 295 36.28 -23.09 -2.62
N PRO A 296 36.29 -23.44 -1.31
CA PRO A 296 35.07 -23.49 -0.48
C PRO A 296 34.32 -22.16 -0.42
N VAL A 297 35.04 -21.03 -0.34
CA VAL A 297 34.42 -19.69 -0.35
C VAL A 297 33.75 -19.40 -1.68
N ALA A 298 34.39 -19.76 -2.81
CA ALA A 298 33.80 -19.63 -4.13
C ALA A 298 32.58 -20.56 -4.31
N PHE A 299 32.58 -21.72 -3.65
CA PHE A 299 31.45 -22.64 -3.65
C PHE A 299 30.25 -22.05 -2.91
N ALA A 300 30.44 -21.54 -1.69
CA ALA A 300 29.37 -20.87 -0.94
C ALA A 300 28.74 -19.71 -1.76
N ALA A 301 29.57 -18.92 -2.45
CA ALA A 301 29.11 -17.87 -3.35
C ALA A 301 28.33 -18.42 -4.57
N SER A 302 28.78 -19.54 -5.15
CA SER A 302 28.09 -20.23 -6.24
C SER A 302 26.72 -20.77 -5.79
N VAL A 303 26.64 -21.43 -4.63
CA VAL A 303 25.37 -21.90 -4.05
C VAL A 303 24.43 -20.74 -3.75
N ALA A 304 24.93 -19.63 -3.20
CA ALA A 304 24.13 -18.43 -2.98
C ALA A 304 23.57 -17.85 -4.30
N ARG A 305 24.35 -17.89 -5.38
CA ARG A 305 23.91 -17.48 -6.73
C ARG A 305 22.79 -18.41 -7.25
N LEU A 306 22.94 -19.72 -7.10
CA LEU A 306 21.92 -20.70 -7.49
C LEU A 306 20.62 -20.55 -6.68
N LYS A 307 20.73 -20.36 -5.35
CA LYS A 307 19.59 -20.07 -4.47
C LYS A 307 18.87 -18.80 -4.88
N SER A 308 19.62 -17.74 -5.21
CA SER A 308 19.08 -16.47 -5.68
C SER A 308 18.34 -16.65 -7.02
N ALA A 309 18.92 -17.38 -7.97
CA ALA A 309 18.28 -17.67 -9.25
C ALA A 309 16.98 -18.48 -9.07
N HIS A 310 16.99 -19.53 -8.25
CA HIS A 310 15.81 -20.33 -7.94
C HIS A 310 14.70 -19.46 -7.31
N ALA A 311 15.03 -18.65 -6.30
CA ALA A 311 14.07 -17.77 -5.63
C ALA A 311 13.46 -16.71 -6.58
N LEU A 312 14.24 -16.20 -7.54
CA LEU A 312 13.76 -15.26 -8.54
C LEU A 312 12.80 -15.92 -9.54
N ILE A 313 13.11 -17.12 -10.02
CA ILE A 313 12.22 -17.88 -10.93
C ILE A 313 10.90 -18.21 -10.23
N GLU A 314 10.97 -18.66 -8.98
CA GLU A 314 9.80 -18.92 -8.13
C GLU A 314 8.97 -17.65 -7.89
N ARG A 315 9.64 -16.50 -7.69
CA ARG A 315 8.96 -15.21 -7.61
C ARG A 315 8.24 -14.86 -8.91
N GLN A 316 8.87 -15.07 -10.07
CA GLN A 316 8.23 -14.85 -11.36
C GLN A 316 7.01 -15.75 -11.53
N ALA A 317 7.10 -17.04 -11.21
CA ALA A 317 5.95 -17.97 -11.23
C ALA A 317 4.78 -17.47 -10.37
N ARG A 318 5.05 -17.01 -9.13
CA ARG A 318 4.02 -16.47 -8.23
C ARG A 318 3.40 -15.17 -8.73
N LEU A 319 4.17 -14.31 -9.38
CA LEU A 319 3.64 -13.08 -9.97
C LEU A 319 2.73 -13.41 -11.17
N LEU A 320 3.11 -14.40 -11.97
CA LEU A 320 2.38 -14.82 -13.16
C LEU A 320 1.14 -15.68 -12.87
N SER A 321 0.98 -16.17 -11.64
CA SER A 321 -0.20 -16.93 -11.26
C SER A 321 -1.40 -16.03 -10.90
N ARG A 322 -1.19 -14.71 -10.78
CA ARG A 322 -2.19 -13.75 -10.30
C ARG A 322 -2.72 -12.85 -11.41
N GLY A 323 -4.04 -12.79 -11.54
CA GLY A 323 -4.74 -11.83 -12.40
C GLY A 323 -4.50 -12.01 -13.92
N PRO A 324 -5.24 -11.26 -14.75
CA PRO A 324 -5.04 -11.22 -16.20
C PRO A 324 -3.83 -10.35 -16.57
N HIS A 325 -3.12 -10.73 -17.63
CA HIS A 325 -1.90 -10.04 -18.09
C HIS A 325 -2.04 -9.40 -19.48
N GLU A 326 -3.27 -9.23 -19.95
CA GLU A 326 -3.55 -8.74 -21.29
C GLU A 326 -2.98 -7.35 -21.56
N TRP A 327 -2.99 -6.47 -20.55
CA TRP A 327 -2.40 -5.13 -20.62
C TRP A 327 -0.87 -5.15 -20.86
N MET A 328 -0.18 -6.26 -20.58
CA MET A 328 1.25 -6.44 -20.86
C MET A 328 1.53 -6.95 -22.28
N ARG A 329 0.50 -7.29 -23.06
CA ARG A 329 0.70 -7.79 -24.42
C ARG A 329 1.23 -6.67 -25.33
N PRO A 330 2.19 -6.97 -26.22
CA PRO A 330 2.56 -6.05 -27.29
C PRO A 330 1.32 -5.62 -28.07
N GLY A 331 1.14 -4.30 -28.22
CA GLY A 331 -0.03 -3.72 -28.89
C GLY A 331 -1.28 -3.54 -28.03
N ALA A 332 -1.26 -3.90 -26.74
CA ALA A 332 -2.33 -3.49 -25.82
C ALA A 332 -2.36 -1.96 -25.70
N GLN A 333 -3.53 -1.36 -25.91
CA GLN A 333 -3.73 0.10 -25.81
C GLN A 333 -4.23 0.53 -24.43
N GLU A 334 -4.81 -0.39 -23.68
CA GLU A 334 -5.47 -0.14 -22.41
C GLU A 334 -4.77 -0.87 -21.28
N LEU A 335 -4.76 -0.21 -20.12
CA LEU A 335 -4.22 -0.71 -18.87
C LEU A 335 -5.22 -1.64 -18.15
N GLY A 336 -6.41 -1.82 -18.72
CA GLY A 336 -7.43 -2.75 -18.25
C GLY A 336 -8.48 -2.09 -17.35
N PRO A 337 -9.51 -2.87 -16.96
CA PRO A 337 -10.77 -2.34 -16.45
C PRO A 337 -10.68 -1.69 -15.07
N ALA A 338 -9.70 -2.04 -14.25
CA ALA A 338 -9.47 -1.40 -12.96
C ALA A 338 -8.95 0.03 -13.12
N HIS A 339 -8.03 0.26 -14.07
CA HIS A 339 -7.51 1.59 -14.38
C HIS A 339 -8.59 2.47 -15.02
N GLU A 340 -9.37 1.90 -15.95
CA GLU A 340 -10.49 2.58 -16.58
C GLU A 340 -11.56 3.02 -15.58
N ARG A 341 -11.89 2.19 -14.59
CA ARG A 341 -12.82 2.57 -13.53
C ARG A 341 -12.34 3.79 -12.73
N LEU A 342 -11.04 3.89 -12.43
CA LEU A 342 -10.49 5.10 -11.79
C LEU A 342 -10.63 6.32 -12.68
N LEU A 343 -10.33 6.21 -13.98
CA LEU A 343 -10.48 7.32 -14.93
C LEU A 343 -11.95 7.74 -15.09
N GLN A 344 -12.88 6.77 -15.15
CA GLN A 344 -14.32 7.04 -15.19
C GLN A 344 -14.79 7.76 -13.93
N GLN A 345 -14.31 7.37 -12.75
CA GLN A 345 -14.62 8.07 -11.49
C GLN A 345 -14.09 9.49 -11.48
N VAL A 346 -12.87 9.73 -12.01
CA VAL A 346 -12.34 11.09 -12.18
C VAL A 346 -13.20 11.90 -13.13
N ALA A 347 -13.54 11.36 -14.30
CA ALA A 347 -14.36 12.04 -15.31
C ALA A 347 -15.77 12.37 -14.80
N ALA A 348 -16.36 11.46 -14.01
CA ALA A 348 -17.69 11.61 -13.42
C ALA A 348 -17.72 12.59 -12.24
N THR A 349 -16.57 13.05 -11.74
CA THR A 349 -16.48 13.99 -10.62
C THR A 349 -16.40 15.43 -11.15
N PRO A 350 -17.45 16.27 -11.01
CA PRO A 350 -17.48 17.63 -11.57
C PRO A 350 -16.32 18.53 -11.15
N LEU A 351 -15.84 18.43 -9.91
CA LEU A 351 -14.65 19.15 -9.45
C LEU A 351 -13.39 18.85 -10.28
N LEU A 352 -13.27 17.66 -10.88
CA LEU A 352 -12.11 17.24 -11.68
C LEU A 352 -12.41 17.34 -13.19
N GLY A 353 -13.54 16.78 -13.60
CA GLY A 353 -14.05 16.80 -14.97
C GLY A 353 -13.36 15.81 -15.93
N ALA A 354 -13.91 15.72 -17.14
CA ALA A 354 -13.42 14.83 -18.20
C ALA A 354 -12.01 15.20 -18.68
N GLU A 355 -11.66 16.49 -18.72
CA GLU A 355 -10.32 16.94 -19.12
C GLU A 355 -9.22 16.40 -18.20
N ALA A 356 -9.48 16.33 -16.88
CA ALA A 356 -8.56 15.76 -15.92
C ALA A 356 -8.32 14.27 -16.21
N ALA A 357 -9.39 13.51 -16.46
CA ALA A 357 -9.30 12.10 -16.81
C ALA A 357 -8.49 11.86 -18.09
N GLU A 358 -8.72 12.66 -19.14
CA GLU A 358 -7.96 12.56 -20.40
C GLU A 358 -6.47 12.91 -20.20
N ARG A 359 -6.15 13.94 -19.41
CA ARG A 359 -4.74 14.25 -19.07
C ARG A 359 -4.06 13.08 -18.36
N LEU A 360 -4.74 12.45 -17.41
CA LEU A 360 -4.23 11.27 -16.69
C LEU A 360 -4.09 10.06 -17.60
N LYS A 361 -5.01 9.88 -18.55
CA LYS A 361 -4.95 8.82 -19.56
C LYS A 361 -3.72 8.97 -20.45
N VAL A 362 -3.47 10.17 -20.98
CA VAL A 362 -2.29 10.46 -21.80
C VAL A 362 -0.99 10.21 -21.01
N GLN A 363 -0.92 10.65 -19.75
CA GLN A 363 0.23 10.38 -18.88
C GLN A 363 0.45 8.87 -18.67
N ALA A 364 -0.63 8.12 -18.45
CA ALA A 364 -0.58 6.67 -18.28
C ALA A 364 -0.07 5.97 -19.55
N GLN A 365 -0.53 6.40 -20.73
CA GLN A 365 -0.10 5.84 -22.02
C GLN A 365 1.40 6.05 -22.27
N VAL A 366 1.95 7.22 -21.94
CA VAL A 366 3.40 7.46 -22.05
C VAL A 366 4.21 6.48 -21.18
N LYS A 367 3.76 6.25 -19.94
CA LYS A 367 4.39 5.30 -19.02
C LYS A 367 4.20 3.85 -19.47
N HIS A 368 3.04 3.51 -19.99
CA HIS A 368 2.74 2.18 -20.51
C HIS A 368 3.59 1.85 -21.74
N ALA A 369 3.76 2.78 -22.67
CA ALA A 369 4.66 2.61 -23.81
C ALA A 369 6.13 2.41 -23.36
N ALA A 370 6.57 3.11 -22.32
CA ALA A 370 7.90 2.90 -21.75
C ALA A 370 8.05 1.52 -21.10
N PHE A 371 7.01 1.05 -20.39
CA PHE A 371 6.93 -0.31 -19.86
C PHE A 371 6.99 -1.35 -20.99
N GLN A 372 6.18 -1.20 -22.05
CA GLN A 372 6.15 -2.12 -23.18
C GLN A 372 7.53 -2.27 -23.83
N ARG A 373 8.25 -1.17 -24.07
CA ARG A 373 9.62 -1.22 -24.60
C ARG A 373 10.58 -2.02 -23.71
N ARG A 374 10.49 -1.85 -22.39
CA ARG A 374 11.30 -2.64 -21.44
C ARG A 374 10.89 -4.10 -21.46
N PHE A 375 9.58 -4.37 -21.42
CA PHE A 375 9.03 -5.71 -21.47
C PHE A 375 9.48 -6.46 -22.72
N GLU A 376 9.39 -5.83 -23.89
CA GLU A 376 9.88 -6.38 -25.16
C GLU A 376 11.40 -6.61 -25.15
N ALA A 377 12.19 -5.69 -24.59
CA ALA A 377 13.64 -5.84 -24.51
C ALA A 377 14.07 -7.12 -23.76
N HIS A 378 13.30 -7.53 -22.74
CA HIS A 378 13.54 -8.79 -22.01
C HIS A 378 12.85 -9.98 -22.67
N PHE A 379 11.59 -9.82 -23.10
CA PHE A 379 10.70 -10.93 -23.41
C PHE A 379 10.38 -11.17 -24.88
N ALA A 380 10.78 -10.30 -25.81
CA ALA A 380 10.46 -10.46 -27.23
C ALA A 380 11.29 -11.55 -27.94
N ARG A 381 12.41 -11.99 -27.36
CA ARG A 381 13.29 -12.99 -27.99
C ARG A 381 12.74 -14.41 -27.83
N ALA A 382 12.98 -15.27 -28.81
CA ALA A 382 12.74 -16.70 -28.65
C ALA A 382 13.56 -17.24 -27.46
N GLY A 383 12.90 -17.99 -26.56
CA GLY A 383 13.53 -18.48 -25.33
C GLY A 383 13.62 -17.46 -24.18
N SER A 384 12.91 -16.34 -24.25
CA SER A 384 12.95 -15.26 -23.24
C SER A 384 12.35 -15.61 -21.87
N GLY A 385 11.96 -16.85 -21.64
CA GLY A 385 11.53 -17.33 -20.34
C GLY A 385 10.05 -17.10 -20.01
N LEU A 386 9.29 -16.41 -20.85
CA LEU A 386 7.83 -16.28 -20.75
C LEU A 386 7.12 -16.75 -22.04
N VAL A 387 5.90 -17.27 -21.89
CA VAL A 387 5.02 -17.66 -23.00
C VAL A 387 3.62 -17.11 -22.74
N TRP A 388 3.00 -16.56 -23.79
CA TRP A 388 1.59 -16.16 -23.74
C TRP A 388 0.68 -17.38 -23.88
N LEU A 389 -0.25 -17.56 -22.94
CA LEU A 389 -1.26 -18.61 -22.99
C LEU A 389 -2.62 -18.01 -23.42
N PRO A 390 -3.02 -18.12 -24.70
CA PRO A 390 -4.21 -17.44 -25.21
C PRO A 390 -5.50 -17.93 -24.52
N GLY A 391 -5.61 -19.22 -24.19
CA GLY A 391 -6.79 -19.78 -23.52
C GLY A 391 -6.99 -19.30 -22.07
N GLN A 392 -5.97 -18.68 -21.47
CA GLN A 392 -6.03 -18.18 -20.08
C GLN A 392 -5.79 -16.67 -19.99
N GLN A 393 -5.60 -15.99 -21.14
CA GLN A 393 -5.29 -14.55 -21.23
C GLN A 393 -4.18 -14.09 -20.28
N ARG A 394 -3.16 -14.94 -20.10
CA ARG A 394 -2.05 -14.67 -19.18
C ARG A 394 -0.72 -15.14 -19.73
N TYR A 395 0.35 -14.46 -19.33
CA TYR A 395 1.69 -15.00 -19.42
C TYR A 395 1.90 -16.09 -18.37
N ALA A 396 2.67 -17.12 -18.76
CA ALA A 396 3.24 -18.12 -17.88
C ALA A 396 4.74 -18.22 -18.12
N LEU A 397 5.46 -18.89 -17.22
CA LEU A 397 6.86 -19.23 -17.46
C LEU A 397 6.96 -20.11 -18.71
N ALA A 398 7.95 -19.85 -19.55
CA ALA A 398 8.30 -20.73 -20.65
C ALA A 398 8.69 -22.11 -20.09
N PRO A 399 8.43 -23.21 -20.81
CA PRO A 399 8.75 -24.56 -20.34
C PRO A 399 10.21 -24.72 -19.88
N GLU A 400 11.17 -24.13 -20.60
CA GLU A 400 12.58 -24.16 -20.23
C GLU A 400 12.88 -23.41 -18.93
N ARG A 401 12.18 -22.29 -18.66
CA ARG A 401 12.34 -21.51 -17.44
C ARG A 401 11.75 -22.23 -16.23
N ALA A 402 10.57 -22.83 -16.40
CA ALA A 402 9.95 -23.66 -15.37
C ALA A 402 10.84 -24.87 -15.04
N ALA A 403 11.31 -25.59 -16.05
CA ALA A 403 12.22 -26.71 -15.91
C ALA A 403 13.55 -26.34 -15.22
N LEU A 404 14.08 -25.13 -15.49
CA LEU A 404 15.24 -24.61 -14.78
C LEU A 404 14.94 -24.36 -13.29
N GLY A 405 13.78 -23.77 -12.98
CA GLY A 405 13.33 -23.58 -11.59
C GLY A 405 13.26 -24.91 -10.84
N ASP A 406 12.52 -25.88 -11.37
CA ASP A 406 12.36 -27.21 -10.80
C ASP A 406 13.71 -27.94 -10.64
N GLY A 407 14.55 -27.88 -11.67
CA GLY A 407 15.88 -28.47 -11.65
C GLY A 407 16.78 -27.86 -10.57
N LEU A 408 16.79 -26.52 -10.45
CA LEU A 408 17.54 -25.82 -9.40
C LEU A 408 17.06 -26.20 -8.00
N GLY A 409 15.73 -26.29 -7.79
CA GLY A 409 15.16 -26.78 -6.54
C GLY A 409 15.71 -28.15 -6.17
N ARG A 410 15.59 -29.13 -7.09
CA ARG A 410 16.09 -30.50 -6.87
C ARG A 410 17.60 -30.58 -6.66
N LEU A 411 18.38 -29.74 -7.34
CA LEU A 411 19.84 -29.67 -7.15
C LEU A 411 20.17 -29.15 -5.76
N LEU A 412 19.54 -28.06 -5.33
CA LEU A 412 19.82 -27.42 -4.04
C LEU A 412 19.40 -28.28 -2.84
N GLU A 413 18.48 -29.22 -3.04
CA GLU A 413 18.07 -30.23 -2.05
C GLU A 413 19.06 -31.40 -1.91
N GLN A 414 20.05 -31.52 -2.81
CA GLN A 414 21.00 -32.63 -2.75
C GLN A 414 21.96 -32.50 -1.57
N PRO A 415 22.29 -33.59 -0.85
CA PRO A 415 23.20 -33.53 0.30
C PRO A 415 24.60 -33.02 -0.06
N PHE A 416 25.10 -33.30 -1.26
CA PHE A 416 26.40 -32.82 -1.73
C PHE A 416 26.45 -31.30 -1.98
N MET A 417 25.30 -30.63 -2.02
CA MET A 417 25.19 -29.17 -2.14
C MET A 417 25.21 -28.45 -0.79
N GLU A 418 25.11 -29.17 0.32
CA GLU A 418 25.25 -28.58 1.65
C GLU A 418 26.69 -28.07 1.85
N ASP A 419 26.81 -26.83 2.33
CA ASP A 419 28.07 -26.27 2.81
C ASP A 419 28.32 -26.78 4.23
N ARG A 420 28.57 -28.08 4.36
CA ARG A 420 29.06 -28.63 5.61
C ARG A 420 30.51 -28.20 5.76
N ALA A 421 30.71 -27.16 6.58
CA ALA A 421 32.00 -26.86 7.14
C ALA A 421 32.62 -28.17 7.57
N ILE A 422 33.81 -28.43 7.03
CA ILE A 422 34.65 -29.47 7.57
C ILE A 422 35.03 -28.96 8.95
N GLU A 423 34.25 -29.29 9.97
CA GLU A 423 34.75 -29.16 11.34
C GLU A 423 36.05 -29.95 11.36
N ALA A 424 37.12 -29.28 11.76
CA ALA A 424 38.37 -29.92 12.10
C ALA A 424 38.09 -30.81 13.32
N VAL A 425 37.51 -31.98 13.07
CA VAL A 425 37.42 -33.04 14.05
C VAL A 425 38.87 -33.31 14.42
N ARG A 426 39.24 -32.92 15.66
CA ARG A 426 40.52 -33.30 16.26
C ARG A 426 40.73 -34.80 15.99
N PRO A 427 41.96 -35.26 15.76
CA PRO A 427 42.25 -36.67 15.57
C PRO A 427 42.00 -37.41 16.89
N ALA A 428 40.73 -37.68 17.17
CA ALA A 428 40.25 -38.41 18.31
C ALA A 428 39.69 -39.71 17.74
N ALA A 429 40.61 -40.67 17.54
CA ALA A 429 40.35 -42.10 17.61
C ALA A 429 38.95 -42.56 17.14
N LEU A 430 38.58 -42.29 15.89
CA LEU A 430 37.35 -42.83 15.28
C LEU A 430 37.61 -43.23 13.82
N GLY A 431 37.96 -44.51 13.66
CA GLY A 431 37.59 -45.40 12.57
C GLY A 431 37.71 -44.92 11.10
N ALA A 432 38.61 -45.58 10.37
CA ALA A 432 38.64 -45.65 8.91
C ALA A 432 37.33 -46.06 8.16
N PRO A 433 36.35 -46.81 8.71
CA PRO A 433 35.21 -47.30 7.90
C PRO A 433 34.10 -46.26 7.64
N THR A 434 33.95 -45.23 8.46
CA THR A 434 32.88 -44.23 8.27
C THR A 434 33.15 -43.30 7.08
N GLN A 435 34.40 -42.93 6.84
CA GLN A 435 34.80 -42.04 5.75
C GLN A 435 34.67 -42.71 4.36
N LEU A 436 34.98 -44.01 4.28
CA LEU A 436 34.77 -44.79 3.06
C LEU A 436 33.26 -44.96 2.77
N GLN A 437 32.45 -45.16 3.81
CA GLN A 437 30.99 -45.23 3.70
C GLN A 437 30.41 -43.90 3.22
N GLU A 438 30.85 -42.75 3.76
CA GLU A 438 30.46 -41.42 3.28
C GLU A 438 30.84 -41.19 1.81
N LEU A 439 32.00 -41.71 1.37
CA LEU A 439 32.42 -41.64 -0.03
C LEU A 439 31.51 -42.49 -0.94
N LEU A 440 31.13 -43.69 -0.50
CA LEU A 440 30.20 -44.57 -1.22
C LEU A 440 28.81 -43.92 -1.36
N GLU A 441 28.30 -43.34 -0.28
CA GLU A 441 27.03 -42.61 -0.26
C GLU A 441 27.06 -41.42 -1.22
N LEU A 442 28.16 -40.67 -1.26
CA LEU A 442 28.33 -39.56 -2.19
C LEU A 442 28.25 -40.01 -3.67
N VAL A 443 28.84 -41.16 -4.01
CA VAL A 443 28.75 -41.70 -5.38
C VAL A 443 27.36 -42.27 -5.68
N GLN A 444 26.67 -42.84 -4.69
CA GLN A 444 25.28 -43.26 -4.86
C GLN A 444 24.36 -42.05 -5.13
N GLN A 445 24.52 -40.97 -4.36
CA GLN A 445 23.80 -39.70 -4.57
C GLN A 445 24.06 -39.13 -5.96
N ARG A 446 25.31 -39.17 -6.44
CA ARG A 446 25.65 -38.83 -7.84
C ARG A 446 24.82 -39.61 -8.85
N ARG A 447 24.83 -40.94 -8.72
CA ARG A 447 24.12 -41.84 -9.65
C ARG A 447 22.63 -41.58 -9.65
N GLN A 448 22.06 -41.30 -8.48
CA GLN A 448 20.65 -40.95 -8.33
C GLN A 448 20.34 -39.61 -9.00
N PHE A 449 21.12 -38.57 -8.70
CA PHE A 449 20.96 -37.25 -9.29
C PHE A 449 21.02 -37.28 -10.82
N LEU A 450 21.99 -38.00 -11.41
CA LEU A 450 22.14 -38.11 -12.86
C LEU A 450 20.96 -38.82 -13.53
N ARG A 451 20.29 -39.74 -12.83
CA ARG A 451 19.12 -40.47 -13.35
C ARG A 451 17.81 -39.73 -13.15
N GLU A 452 17.59 -39.13 -11.99
CA GLU A 452 16.28 -38.63 -11.55
C GLU A 452 16.15 -37.10 -11.67
N SER A 453 17.22 -36.36 -11.40
CA SER A 453 17.19 -34.89 -11.29
C SER A 453 17.76 -34.19 -12.52
N LEU A 454 18.83 -34.73 -13.12
CA LEU A 454 19.45 -34.14 -14.31
C LEU A 454 18.49 -34.05 -15.52
N PRO A 455 17.60 -35.03 -15.80
CA PRO A 455 16.67 -34.93 -16.92
C PRO A 455 15.65 -33.79 -16.81
N VAL A 456 15.38 -33.31 -15.59
CA VAL A 456 14.47 -32.17 -15.35
C VAL A 456 15.02 -30.88 -15.93
N PHE A 457 16.34 -30.70 -15.91
CA PHE A 457 16.97 -29.50 -16.45
C PHE A 457 16.75 -29.37 -17.98
N PRO A 458 16.69 -28.13 -18.50
CA PRO A 458 16.68 -27.87 -19.93
C PRO A 458 17.86 -28.55 -20.63
N VAL A 459 17.61 -29.16 -21.79
CA VAL A 459 18.59 -29.98 -22.55
C VAL A 459 19.91 -29.24 -22.76
N THR A 460 19.84 -27.93 -23.05
CA THR A 460 20.98 -27.05 -23.29
C THR A 460 21.88 -26.86 -22.07
N LEU A 461 21.33 -26.98 -20.85
CA LEU A 461 22.05 -26.76 -19.59
C LEU A 461 22.55 -28.05 -18.95
N ARG A 462 21.98 -29.22 -19.31
CA ARG A 462 22.38 -30.53 -18.74
C ARG A 462 23.90 -30.77 -18.75
N PRO A 463 24.66 -30.47 -19.82
CA PRO A 463 26.12 -30.67 -19.81
C PRO A 463 26.83 -29.79 -18.79
N GLN A 464 26.37 -28.55 -18.58
CA GLN A 464 26.97 -27.62 -17.62
C GLN A 464 26.66 -28.04 -16.19
N VAL A 465 25.40 -28.41 -15.91
CA VAL A 465 24.97 -28.95 -14.61
C VAL A 465 25.73 -30.22 -14.27
N SER A 466 25.87 -31.14 -15.22
CA SER A 466 26.64 -32.37 -15.03
C SER A 466 28.09 -32.06 -14.64
N ARG A 467 28.79 -31.19 -15.38
CA ARG A 467 30.17 -30.79 -15.05
C ARG A 467 30.27 -30.14 -13.66
N TYR A 468 29.36 -29.23 -13.34
CA TYR A 468 29.32 -28.59 -12.03
C TYR A 468 29.17 -29.59 -10.89
N VAL A 469 28.26 -30.55 -11.04
CA VAL A 469 28.03 -31.62 -10.07
C VAL A 469 29.25 -32.56 -9.97
N GLU A 470 29.86 -32.93 -11.10
CA GLU A 470 31.10 -33.72 -11.10
C GLU A 470 32.23 -33.01 -10.35
N ASP A 471 32.41 -31.70 -10.58
CA ASP A 471 33.47 -30.93 -9.95
C ASP A 471 33.22 -30.79 -8.43
N ARG A 472 31.96 -30.59 -8.01
CA ARG A 472 31.60 -30.57 -6.58
C ARG A 472 31.83 -31.91 -5.90
N ILE A 473 31.37 -33.00 -6.52
CA ILE A 473 31.55 -34.35 -5.97
C ILE A 473 33.04 -34.70 -5.95
N GLY A 474 33.80 -34.33 -6.97
CA GLY A 474 35.25 -34.52 -7.03
C GLY A 474 35.98 -33.76 -5.92
N GLN A 475 35.58 -32.51 -5.65
CA GLN A 475 36.11 -31.74 -4.52
C GLN A 475 35.80 -32.43 -3.19
N ARG A 476 34.56 -32.88 -2.97
CA ARG A 476 34.18 -33.53 -1.71
C ARG A 476 34.85 -34.89 -1.52
N ALA A 477 34.98 -35.68 -2.59
CA ALA A 477 35.71 -36.93 -2.59
C ALA A 477 37.20 -36.71 -2.27
N PHE A 478 37.80 -35.65 -2.81
CA PHE A 478 39.18 -35.25 -2.46
C PHE A 478 39.29 -34.87 -0.98
N GLU A 479 38.41 -34.03 -0.45
CA GLU A 479 38.40 -33.64 0.97
C GLU A 479 38.27 -34.85 1.92
N LEU A 480 37.38 -35.80 1.61
CA LEU A 480 37.21 -37.03 2.39
C LEU A 480 38.43 -37.96 2.26
N GLY A 481 38.98 -38.09 1.04
CA GLY A 481 40.17 -38.87 0.75
C GLY A 481 41.40 -38.35 1.50
N THR A 482 41.61 -37.04 1.55
CA THR A 482 42.70 -36.42 2.31
C THR A 482 42.60 -36.77 3.79
N ARG A 483 41.42 -36.66 4.40
CA ARG A 483 41.24 -37.04 5.82
C ARG A 483 41.45 -38.53 6.08
N PHE A 484 41.04 -39.38 5.15
CA PHE A 484 41.26 -40.82 5.22
C PHE A 484 42.76 -41.18 5.21
N LEU A 485 43.57 -40.39 4.49
CA LEU A 485 45.02 -40.51 4.47
C LEU A 485 45.68 -39.87 5.70
N GLU A 486 45.26 -38.67 6.13
CA GLU A 486 45.78 -37.99 7.32
C GLU A 486 45.54 -38.81 8.60
N GLY A 487 44.34 -39.38 8.76
CA GLY A 487 44.04 -40.29 9.87
C GLY A 487 44.87 -41.58 9.87
N ALA A 488 45.53 -41.92 8.76
CA ALA A 488 46.49 -43.03 8.69
C ALA A 488 47.88 -42.63 9.24
N ALA A 489 48.29 -41.39 9.01
CA ALA A 489 49.56 -40.85 9.49
C ALA A 489 49.58 -40.69 11.01
N ASP A 490 48.43 -40.31 11.60
CA ASP A 490 48.29 -40.12 13.06
C ASP A 490 48.26 -41.45 13.85
N THR A 491 47.97 -42.59 13.23
CA THR A 491 47.95 -43.91 13.90
C THR A 491 49.32 -44.45 14.34
N GLY A 492 50.39 -43.65 14.26
CA GLY A 492 51.57 -43.86 15.10
C GLY A 492 52.46 -45.06 14.75
N MET A 493 52.67 -45.36 13.48
CA MET A 493 53.82 -46.19 13.06
C MET A 493 54.91 -45.29 12.47
N MET A 494 55.87 -44.88 13.31
CA MET A 494 57.06 -44.15 12.86
C MET A 494 57.90 -45.04 11.94
N GLY A 495 57.87 -44.76 10.63
CA GLY A 495 58.72 -45.39 9.62
C GLY A 495 58.03 -45.61 8.27
N VAL A 496 58.78 -46.24 7.35
CA VAL A 496 58.45 -46.58 5.95
C VAL A 496 57.04 -47.16 5.75
N SER A 497 56.42 -47.72 6.79
CA SER A 497 55.05 -48.25 6.81
C SER A 497 53.95 -47.21 6.59
N ALA A 498 54.14 -45.93 6.97
CA ALA A 498 53.08 -44.92 6.85
C ALA A 498 52.76 -44.58 5.38
N ALA A 499 53.80 -44.48 4.54
CA ALA A 499 53.65 -44.24 3.11
C ALA A 499 53.00 -45.44 2.41
N ASP A 500 53.40 -46.67 2.75
CA ASP A 500 52.84 -47.88 2.14
C ASP A 500 51.36 -48.06 2.53
N VAL A 501 50.98 -47.74 3.77
CA VAL A 501 49.57 -47.69 4.22
C VAL A 501 48.79 -46.61 3.47
N ALA A 502 49.39 -45.44 3.23
CA ALA A 502 48.76 -44.36 2.46
C ALA A 502 48.55 -44.75 0.98
N TYR A 503 49.50 -45.43 0.35
CA TYR A 503 49.36 -45.98 -1.01
C TYR A 503 48.29 -47.07 -1.10
N GLN A 504 48.23 -47.98 -0.11
CA GLN A 504 47.19 -49.01 -0.06
C GLN A 504 45.80 -48.38 0.08
N ARG A 505 45.67 -47.37 0.96
CA ARG A 505 44.43 -46.60 1.16
C ARG A 505 44.04 -45.79 -0.08
N LEU A 506 44.99 -45.19 -0.78
CA LEU A 506 44.74 -44.52 -2.05
C LEU A 506 44.21 -45.51 -3.09
N GLY A 507 44.80 -46.71 -3.17
CA GLY A 507 44.31 -47.78 -4.05
C GLY A 507 42.89 -48.23 -3.71
N GLN A 508 42.53 -48.26 -2.42
CA GLN A 508 41.16 -48.54 -1.97
C GLN A 508 40.17 -47.43 -2.38
N VAL A 509 40.54 -46.16 -2.20
CA VAL A 509 39.73 -45.01 -2.65
C VAL A 509 39.56 -45.03 -4.17
N GLU A 510 40.63 -45.27 -4.91
CA GLU A 510 40.60 -45.32 -6.38
C GLU A 510 39.76 -46.48 -6.91
N SER A 511 39.98 -47.70 -6.42
CA SER A 511 39.19 -48.88 -6.81
C SER A 511 37.73 -48.67 -6.51
N THR A 512 37.40 -48.19 -5.31
CA THR A 512 36.03 -47.86 -4.91
C THR A 512 35.40 -46.84 -5.86
N LEU A 513 36.09 -45.75 -6.20
CA LEU A 513 35.58 -44.72 -7.13
C LEU A 513 35.43 -45.23 -8.59
N ARG A 514 36.30 -46.16 -9.02
CA ARG A 514 36.21 -46.80 -10.34
C ARG A 514 35.01 -47.76 -10.39
N GLU A 515 34.87 -48.65 -9.42
CA GLU A 515 33.76 -49.61 -9.31
C GLU A 515 32.40 -48.91 -9.15
N THR A 516 32.38 -47.79 -8.44
CA THR A 516 31.18 -46.97 -8.25
C THR A 516 30.90 -45.99 -9.40
N GLY A 517 31.66 -46.06 -10.50
CA GLY A 517 31.21 -45.57 -11.81
C GLY A 517 31.58 -44.12 -12.14
N SER A 518 32.75 -43.66 -11.72
CA SER A 518 33.39 -42.48 -12.33
C SER A 518 34.92 -42.65 -12.41
N PRO A 519 35.43 -43.34 -13.46
CA PRO A 519 36.87 -43.54 -13.62
C PRO A 519 37.63 -42.21 -13.80
N LEU A 520 36.97 -41.19 -14.35
CA LEU A 520 37.52 -39.84 -14.46
C LEU A 520 37.68 -39.15 -13.09
N LEU A 521 36.70 -39.31 -12.20
CA LEU A 521 36.78 -38.76 -10.85
C LEU A 521 37.81 -39.52 -10.01
N ALA A 522 37.85 -40.85 -10.13
CA ALA A 522 38.90 -41.67 -9.52
C ALA A 522 40.31 -41.20 -9.94
N ARG A 523 40.52 -40.96 -11.24
CA ARG A 523 41.79 -40.46 -11.77
C ARG A 523 42.12 -39.05 -11.26
N ARG A 524 41.16 -38.11 -11.30
CA ARG A 524 41.37 -36.72 -10.83
C ARG A 524 41.65 -36.65 -9.34
N THR A 525 40.90 -37.40 -8.52
CA THR A 525 41.10 -37.47 -7.08
C THR A 525 42.46 -38.08 -6.76
N ARG A 526 42.86 -39.14 -7.47
CA ARG A 526 44.21 -39.72 -7.37
C ARG A 526 45.30 -38.72 -7.71
N GLU A 527 45.26 -38.12 -8.90
CA GLU A 527 46.25 -37.13 -9.36
C GLU A 527 46.41 -35.98 -8.37
N ARG A 528 45.30 -35.54 -7.75
CA ARG A 528 45.29 -34.47 -6.75
C ARG A 528 45.83 -34.93 -5.40
N LEU A 529 45.46 -36.11 -4.90
CA LEU A 529 45.99 -36.68 -3.65
C LEU A 529 47.49 -37.00 -3.76
N GLU A 530 47.93 -37.54 -4.90
CA GLU A 530 49.34 -37.80 -5.17
C GLU A 530 50.17 -36.50 -5.14
N ARG A 531 49.66 -35.44 -5.77
CA ARG A 531 50.34 -34.13 -5.84
C ARG A 531 50.31 -33.38 -4.51
N ASP A 532 49.15 -33.28 -3.87
CA ASP A 532 48.91 -32.34 -2.79
C ASP A 532 49.13 -32.97 -1.40
N VAL A 533 49.13 -34.32 -1.30
CA VAL A 533 49.25 -35.05 -0.01
C VAL A 533 50.45 -35.98 -0.01
N LEU A 534 50.55 -36.91 -0.98
CA LEU A 534 51.59 -37.95 -0.95
C LEU A 534 52.98 -37.44 -1.33
N ALA A 535 53.11 -36.53 -2.30
CA ALA A 535 54.42 -35.95 -2.66
C ALA A 535 55.05 -35.15 -1.50
N PRO A 536 54.30 -34.28 -0.77
CA PRO A 536 54.80 -33.66 0.46
C PRO A 536 55.17 -34.66 1.56
N LEU A 537 54.35 -35.69 1.79
CA LEU A 537 54.64 -36.74 2.78
C LEU A 537 55.89 -37.55 2.40
N ALA A 538 56.05 -37.93 1.13
CA ALA A 538 57.24 -38.67 0.68
C ALA A 538 58.52 -37.84 0.85
N ALA A 539 58.44 -36.53 0.61
CA ALA A 539 59.56 -35.61 0.79
C ALA A 539 59.94 -35.42 2.27
N SER A 540 58.97 -35.37 3.19
CA SER A 540 59.24 -35.19 4.63
C SER A 540 59.87 -36.43 5.29
N TYR A 541 59.67 -37.63 4.74
CA TYR A 541 60.23 -38.89 5.24
C TYR A 541 61.47 -39.40 4.47
N GLY A 542 62.06 -38.58 3.59
CA GLY A 542 63.38 -38.86 2.99
C GLY A 542 63.42 -39.99 1.95
N ARG A 543 62.28 -40.36 1.34
CA ARG A 543 62.26 -41.28 0.18
C ARG A 543 62.34 -40.46 -1.11
N PRO A 544 63.11 -40.89 -2.13
CA PRO A 544 62.87 -40.41 -3.49
C PRO A 544 61.43 -40.79 -3.87
N ALA A 545 60.68 -39.86 -4.47
CA ALA A 545 59.33 -40.11 -4.97
C ALA A 545 59.31 -41.46 -5.70
N PRO A 546 58.42 -42.40 -5.35
CA PRO A 546 58.37 -43.65 -6.09
C PRO A 546 58.08 -43.28 -7.55
N LEU A 547 58.99 -43.71 -8.43
CA LEU A 547 58.77 -43.72 -9.86
C LEU A 547 57.34 -44.21 -10.10
N LEU A 548 56.55 -43.35 -10.74
CA LEU A 548 55.23 -43.62 -11.30
C LEU A 548 55.00 -45.13 -11.43
N LEU A 549 54.17 -45.70 -10.54
CA LEU A 549 53.62 -47.02 -10.82
C LEU A 549 53.00 -46.91 -12.23
N PRO A 550 53.38 -47.80 -13.18
CA PRO A 550 52.87 -47.71 -14.53
C PRO A 550 51.33 -47.74 -14.47
N PRO A 551 50.64 -47.02 -15.37
CA PRO A 551 49.20 -47.09 -15.43
C PRO A 551 48.80 -48.57 -15.51
N LEU A 552 48.08 -49.06 -14.50
CA LEU A 552 47.42 -50.34 -14.59
C LEU A 552 46.54 -50.28 -15.83
N ARG A 553 46.87 -51.13 -16.80
CA ARG A 553 46.16 -51.26 -18.09
C ARG A 553 44.66 -51.28 -17.82
N ALA A 554 43.94 -50.46 -18.57
CA ALA A 554 42.49 -50.54 -18.65
C ALA A 554 42.15 -51.81 -19.42
N ASP A 555 41.51 -52.75 -18.75
CA ASP A 555 40.56 -53.69 -19.35
C ASP A 555 39.15 -53.24 -18.97
#